data_AF-A9Q6G1-F1
#
_entry.id   AF-A9Q6G1-F1
#
_cell.length_a   1.000
_cell.length_b   1.000
_cell.length_c   1.000
_cell.angle_alpha   90.00
_cell.angle_beta   90.00
_cell.angle_gamma   90.00
#
_symmetry.space_group_name_H-M   'P 1'
#
loop_
_entity.id
_entity.type
_entity.pdbx_description
1 polymer ?
#
loop_
_entity_poly.entity_id
_entity_poly.type
_entity_poly.pdbx_seq_one_letter_code
_entity_poly.pdbx_strand_id
1 'polypeptide(L)'
;IVVVAVNSTLLTINAGDYIFYTDWAWTSFVVFSISQSTMLVVGAIYYMLFTGVPGTATYYATIMTIYTWVAKGAWFALGYPYDFVTVPVWIPPAMLLDLTYWATRRNKHAAIIIGGTLVGLSLPMFNMINLLLVRDPLE
;
A
#
# COMPACT_ATOMS: atom_id res chain seq x y z
N ILE A 1 1.72 -6.22 -19.13
CA ILE A 1 2.46 -5.60 -18.00
C ILE A 1 2.69 -4.11 -18.24
N VAL A 2 3.30 -3.68 -19.35
CA VAL A 2 3.56 -2.24 -19.60
C VAL A 2 2.28 -1.42 -19.79
N VAL A 3 1.28 -1.93 -20.52
CA VAL A 3 0.02 -1.17 -20.75
C VAL A 3 -0.85 -1.03 -19.50
N VAL A 4 -0.81 -2.02 -18.59
CA VAL A 4 -1.46 -1.92 -17.27
C VAL A 4 -0.64 -1.01 -16.35
N ALA A 5 0.69 -1.04 -16.41
CA ALA A 5 1.52 -0.10 -15.66
C ALA A 5 1.28 1.35 -16.09
N VAL A 6 1.05 1.62 -17.39
CA VAL A 6 0.84 2.97 -17.92
C VAL A 6 -0.55 3.53 -17.59
N ASN A 7 -1.62 2.73 -17.69
CA ASN A 7 -2.96 3.14 -17.23
C ASN A 7 -3.07 3.14 -15.69
N SER A 8 -2.33 2.23 -15.06
CA SER A 8 -1.80 2.24 -13.70
C SER A 8 -1.44 3.65 -13.28
N THR A 9 -0.32 4.13 -13.84
CA THR A 9 0.33 5.43 -13.60
C THR A 9 -0.51 6.65 -13.91
N LEU A 10 -1.61 6.54 -14.69
CA LEU A 10 -2.46 7.68 -15.04
C LEU A 10 -3.65 7.84 -14.05
N LEU A 11 -4.13 6.73 -13.47
CA LEU A 11 -5.00 6.72 -12.27
C LEU A 11 -4.19 6.72 -10.95
N THR A 12 -2.88 6.44 -11.05
CA THR A 12 -1.85 6.47 -10.01
C THR A 12 -0.83 7.59 -10.30
N ILE A 13 -1.30 8.71 -10.88
CA ILE A 13 -0.62 10.00 -10.77
C ILE A 13 -0.85 10.42 -9.31
N ASN A 14 0.23 10.59 -8.54
CA ASN A 14 0.22 11.10 -7.15
C ASN A 14 -0.11 10.08 -6.02
N ALA A 15 0.50 8.90 -6.02
CA ALA A 15 0.63 8.08 -4.79
C ALA A 15 2.10 7.91 -4.36
N GLY A 16 3.02 7.85 -5.34
CA GLY A 16 4.46 7.73 -5.10
C GLY A 16 5.03 8.95 -4.36
N ASP A 17 4.61 10.16 -4.73
CA ASP A 17 5.10 11.37 -4.07
C ASP A 17 4.66 11.44 -2.60
N TYR A 18 3.45 10.99 -2.26
CA TYR A 18 3.01 10.84 -0.87
C TYR A 18 3.79 9.77 -0.07
N ILE A 19 4.58 8.93 -0.72
CA ILE A 19 5.53 8.01 -0.07
C ILE A 19 6.90 8.69 0.09
N PHE A 20 7.31 9.51 -0.88
CA PHE A 20 8.62 10.19 -0.87
C PHE A 20 8.70 11.43 0.02
N TYR A 21 7.58 12.05 0.35
CA TYR A 21 7.51 13.25 1.18
C TYR A 21 6.72 12.95 2.45
N THR A 22 7.43 12.67 3.54
CA THR A 22 6.82 12.40 4.85
C THR A 22 5.91 13.54 5.32
N ASP A 23 6.24 14.79 5.00
CA ASP A 23 5.40 15.96 5.28
C ASP A 23 4.08 15.95 4.50
N TRP A 24 4.04 15.34 3.32
CA TRP A 24 2.81 15.19 2.55
C TRP A 24 1.94 14.06 3.10
N ALA A 25 2.55 13.00 3.63
CA ALA A 25 1.82 11.96 4.35
C ALA A 25 1.13 12.52 5.61
N TRP A 26 1.76 13.48 6.30
CA TRP A 26 1.18 14.19 7.44
C TRP A 26 0.09 15.19 7.06
N THR A 27 0.40 16.13 6.16
CA THR A 27 -0.53 17.23 5.80
C THR A 27 -1.72 16.77 4.95
N SER A 28 -1.57 15.66 4.22
CA SER A 28 -2.57 15.13 3.29
C SER A 28 -2.92 13.67 3.57
N PHE A 29 -3.03 13.31 4.85
CA PHE A 29 -3.22 11.92 5.30
C PHE A 29 -4.40 11.18 4.64
N VAL A 30 -5.51 11.87 4.37
CA VAL A 30 -6.67 11.27 3.69
C VAL A 30 -6.34 10.88 2.25
N VAL A 31 -5.65 11.76 1.52
CA VAL A 31 -5.28 11.52 0.12
C VAL A 31 -4.27 10.38 0.05
N PHE A 32 -3.25 10.41 0.92
CA PHE A 32 -2.29 9.32 1.09
C PHE A 32 -2.99 7.99 1.40
N SER A 33 -3.92 7.97 2.35
CA SER A 33 -4.65 6.76 2.74
C SER A 33 -5.44 6.16 1.59
N ILE A 34 -6.20 6.99 0.85
CA ILE A 34 -6.97 6.53 -0.31
C ILE A 34 -6.04 6.03 -1.41
N SER A 35 -4.93 6.74 -1.67
CA SER A 35 -3.97 6.35 -2.71
C SER A 35 -3.31 5.00 -2.41
N GLN A 36 -2.87 4.79 -1.16
CA GLN A 36 -2.23 3.53 -0.75
C GLN A 36 -3.22 2.36 -0.71
N SER A 37 -4.45 2.59 -0.23
CA SER A 37 -5.50 1.56 -0.22
C SER A 37 -5.92 1.17 -1.63
N THR A 38 -6.12 2.12 -2.54
CA THR A 38 -6.50 1.81 -3.93
C THR A 38 -5.41 1.07 -4.67
N MET A 39 -4.15 1.51 -4.55
CA MET A 39 -2.99 0.83 -5.14
C MET A 39 -2.89 -0.62 -4.66
N LEU A 40 -3.00 -0.85 -3.34
CA LEU A 40 -2.93 -2.19 -2.78
C LEU A 40 -4.11 -3.06 -3.24
N VAL A 41 -5.34 -2.61 -3.05
CA VAL A 41 -6.55 -3.42 -3.26
C VAL A 41 -6.73 -3.78 -4.73
N VAL A 42 -6.57 -2.81 -5.64
CA VAL A 42 -6.74 -3.04 -7.09
C VAL A 42 -5.71 -4.04 -7.60
N GLY A 43 -4.43 -3.86 -7.25
CA GLY A 43 -3.36 -4.78 -7.62
C GLY A 43 -3.56 -6.17 -7.03
N ALA A 44 -3.76 -6.25 -5.72
CA ALA A 44 -3.91 -7.51 -5.00
C ALA A 44 -5.12 -8.33 -5.48
N ILE A 45 -6.28 -7.70 -5.68
CA ILE A 45 -7.48 -8.40 -6.18
C ILE A 45 -7.26 -8.89 -7.62
N TYR A 46 -6.66 -8.07 -8.48
CA TYR A 46 -6.37 -8.47 -9.86
C TYR A 46 -5.52 -9.74 -9.91
N TYR A 47 -4.40 -9.77 -9.16
CA TYR A 47 -3.52 -10.95 -9.15
C TYR A 47 -4.17 -12.14 -8.44
N MET A 48 -4.87 -11.92 -7.33
CA MET A 48 -5.52 -13.00 -6.56
C MET A 48 -6.63 -13.69 -7.34
N LEU A 49 -7.39 -12.95 -8.16
CA LEU A 49 -8.41 -13.55 -9.03
C LEU A 49 -7.79 -14.31 -10.21
N PHE A 50 -6.61 -13.90 -10.67
CA PHE A 50 -5.89 -14.61 -11.72
C PHE A 50 -5.25 -15.91 -11.21
N THR A 51 -4.59 -15.88 -10.06
CA THR A 51 -3.89 -17.05 -9.48
C THR A 51 -4.85 -17.99 -8.75
N GLY A 52 -5.91 -17.47 -8.14
CA GLY A 52 -6.84 -18.23 -7.31
C GLY A 52 -6.25 -18.68 -5.97
N VAL A 53 -5.04 -18.25 -5.62
CA VAL A 53 -4.30 -18.71 -4.43
C VAL A 53 -4.41 -17.68 -3.30
N PRO A 54 -4.93 -18.06 -2.12
CA PRO A 54 -4.86 -17.22 -0.93
C PRO A 54 -3.41 -17.06 -0.49
N GLY A 55 -2.95 -15.82 -0.29
CA GLY A 55 -1.56 -15.45 -0.06
C GLY A 55 -1.01 -14.49 -1.14
N THR A 56 -1.74 -14.32 -2.24
CA THR A 56 -1.32 -13.44 -3.35
C THR A 56 -1.31 -11.97 -2.94
N ALA A 57 -2.24 -11.55 -2.08
CA ALA A 57 -2.29 -10.15 -1.63
C ALA A 57 -1.10 -9.81 -0.74
N THR A 58 -0.79 -10.69 0.22
CA THR A 58 0.36 -10.56 1.12
C THR A 58 1.67 -10.59 0.34
N TYR A 59 1.76 -11.43 -0.70
CA TYR A 59 2.91 -11.46 -1.60
C TYR A 59 3.10 -10.13 -2.34
N TYR A 60 2.02 -9.56 -2.87
CA TYR A 60 2.04 -8.24 -3.52
C TYR A 60 2.49 -7.14 -2.55
N ALA A 61 1.93 -7.11 -1.33
CA ALA A 61 2.32 -6.17 -0.28
C ALA A 61 3.80 -6.32 0.14
N THR A 62 4.31 -7.55 0.20
CA THR A 62 5.70 -7.83 0.53
C THR A 62 6.63 -7.26 -0.53
N ILE A 63 6.31 -7.45 -1.81
CA ILE A 63 7.08 -6.87 -2.92
C ILE A 63 7.11 -5.35 -2.82
N MET A 64 5.96 -4.70 -2.63
CA MET A 64 5.91 -3.24 -2.48
C MET A 64 6.72 -2.74 -1.28
N THR A 65 6.68 -3.47 -0.17
CA THR A 65 7.47 -3.18 1.03
C THR A 65 8.98 -3.26 0.72
N ILE A 66 9.43 -4.33 0.06
CA ILE A 66 10.84 -4.49 -0.31
C ILE A 66 11.28 -3.35 -1.25
N TYR A 67 10.50 -3.05 -2.30
CA TYR A 67 10.84 -1.99 -3.24
C TYR A 67 10.97 -0.63 -2.56
N THR A 68 10.08 -0.29 -1.64
CA THR A 68 10.13 1.00 -0.93
C THR A 68 11.28 1.07 0.07
N TRP A 69 11.61 -0.02 0.75
CA TRP A 69 12.82 -0.08 1.59
C TRP A 69 14.11 0.09 0.77
N VAL A 70 14.21 -0.58 -0.38
CA VAL A 70 15.36 -0.42 -1.30
C VAL A 70 15.45 1.02 -1.79
N ALA A 71 14.32 1.62 -2.18
CA ALA A 71 14.28 3.03 -2.60
C ALA A 71 14.73 3.95 -1.46
N LYS A 72 14.20 3.79 -0.24
CA LYS A 72 14.61 4.57 0.94
C LYS A 72 16.12 4.46 1.20
N GLY A 73 16.69 3.26 1.09
CA GLY A 73 18.14 3.05 1.21
C GLY A 73 18.94 3.77 0.12
N ALA A 74 18.47 3.76 -1.14
CA ALA A 74 19.12 4.46 -2.24
C ALA A 74 19.09 5.99 -2.05
N TRP A 75 17.95 6.56 -1.64
CA TRP A 75 17.84 8.00 -1.36
C TRP A 75 18.71 8.43 -0.19
N PHE A 76 18.78 7.61 0.87
CA PHE A 76 19.68 7.86 1.99
C PHE A 76 21.15 7.86 1.56
N ALA A 77 21.56 6.93 0.69
CA ALA A 77 22.92 6.89 0.14
C ALA A 77 23.26 8.11 -0.74
N LEU A 78 22.26 8.78 -1.32
CA LEU A 78 22.40 10.03 -2.08
C LEU A 78 22.46 11.29 -1.18
N GLY A 79 22.39 11.14 0.14
CA GLY A 79 22.50 12.23 1.10
C GLY A 79 21.17 12.83 1.54
N TYR A 80 20.04 12.24 1.18
CA TYR A 80 18.73 12.65 1.70
C TYR A 80 18.53 12.18 3.15
N PRO A 81 17.77 12.92 3.97
CA PRO A 81 17.42 12.50 5.33
C PRO A 81 16.76 11.12 5.34
N TYR A 82 17.01 10.32 6.39
CA TYR A 82 16.38 9.00 6.53
C TYR A 82 14.85 9.08 6.60
N ASP A 83 14.31 10.15 7.19
CA ASP A 83 12.88 10.39 7.32
C ASP A 83 12.27 11.04 6.08
N PHE A 84 13.04 11.21 5.00
CA PHE A 84 12.53 11.73 3.73
C PHE A 84 11.42 10.82 3.19
N VAL A 85 11.69 9.51 3.07
CA VAL A 85 10.74 8.52 2.56
C VAL A 85 9.97 7.86 3.71
N THR A 86 8.65 8.00 3.68
CA THR A 86 7.71 7.22 4.50
C THR A 86 7.55 5.83 3.91
N VAL A 87 7.60 4.79 4.73
CA VAL A 87 7.34 3.40 4.30
C VAL A 87 5.96 2.98 4.81
N PRO A 88 4.92 2.92 3.95
CA PRO A 88 3.59 2.49 4.36
C PRO A 88 3.54 1.03 4.83
N VAL A 89 2.56 0.72 5.67
CA VAL A 89 2.39 -0.60 6.30
C VAL A 89 1.30 -1.40 5.57
N TRP A 90 1.69 -2.07 4.47
CA TRP A 90 0.74 -2.82 3.61
C TRP A 90 0.47 -4.26 4.03
N ILE A 91 1.40 -4.90 4.76
CA ILE A 91 1.34 -6.35 5.01
C ILE A 91 0.10 -6.76 5.83
N PRO A 92 -0.20 -6.15 6.99
CA PRO A 92 -1.37 -6.56 7.78
C PRO A 92 -2.71 -6.37 7.04
N PRO A 93 -2.98 -5.25 6.34
CA PRO A 93 -4.16 -5.11 5.50
C PRO A 93 -4.25 -6.18 4.40
N ALA A 94 -3.13 -6.49 3.73
CA ALA A 94 -3.11 -7.51 2.69
C ALA A 94 -3.39 -8.92 3.22
N MET A 95 -2.93 -9.23 4.43
CA MET A 95 -3.29 -10.48 5.12
C MET A 95 -4.80 -10.54 5.39
N LEU A 96 -5.44 -9.44 5.78
CA LEU A 96 -6.90 -9.40 5.93
C LEU A 96 -7.61 -9.69 4.60
N LEU A 97 -7.12 -9.16 3.48
CA LEU A 97 -7.66 -9.46 2.16
C LEU A 97 -7.53 -10.97 1.84
N ASP A 98 -6.36 -11.56 2.04
CA ASP A 98 -6.13 -12.99 1.82
C ASP A 98 -7.02 -13.87 2.72
N LEU A 99 -7.16 -13.49 4.00
CA LEU A 99 -8.01 -14.20 4.95
C LEU A 99 -9.48 -14.12 4.56
N THR A 100 -9.98 -12.97 4.10
CA THR A 100 -11.37 -12.88 3.62
C THR A 100 -11.60 -13.73 2.39
N TYR A 101 -10.69 -13.72 1.43
CA TYR A 101 -10.79 -14.55 0.24
C TYR A 101 -10.78 -16.04 0.59
N TRP A 102 -9.90 -16.45 1.51
CA TRP A 102 -9.85 -17.82 1.98
C TRP A 102 -11.11 -18.23 2.77
N ALA A 103 -11.51 -17.44 3.77
CA ALA A 103 -12.65 -17.73 4.65
C ALA A 103 -13.98 -17.80 3.89
N THR A 104 -14.11 -17.02 2.80
CA THR A 104 -15.31 -17.00 1.95
C THR A 104 -15.27 -18.04 0.82
N ARG A 105 -14.39 -19.05 0.95
CA ARG A 105 -14.19 -20.12 -0.05
C ARG A 105 -13.87 -19.57 -1.44
N ARG A 106 -13.00 -18.57 -1.51
CA ARG A 106 -12.52 -17.94 -2.75
C ARG A 106 -13.61 -17.21 -3.54
N ASN A 107 -14.59 -16.63 -2.85
CA ASN A 107 -15.63 -15.84 -3.50
C ASN A 107 -15.10 -14.45 -3.90
N LYS A 108 -15.09 -14.17 -5.21
CA LYS A 108 -14.62 -12.90 -5.78
C LYS A 108 -15.36 -11.68 -5.24
N HIS A 109 -16.69 -11.78 -5.08
CA HIS A 109 -17.51 -10.66 -4.62
C HIS A 109 -17.27 -10.37 -3.15
N ALA A 110 -17.09 -11.41 -2.34
CA ALA A 110 -16.78 -11.27 -0.93
C ALA A 110 -15.38 -10.68 -0.71
N ALA A 111 -14.38 -11.06 -1.51
CA ALA A 111 -13.06 -10.44 -1.46
C ALA A 111 -13.08 -8.95 -1.84
N ILE A 112 -13.87 -8.55 -2.83
CA ILE A 112 -14.01 -7.14 -3.22
C ILE A 112 -14.73 -6.34 -2.13
N ILE A 113 -15.86 -6.84 -1.64
CA ILE A 113 -16.70 -6.08 -0.71
C ILE A 113 -16.14 -6.16 0.71
N ILE A 114 -15.97 -7.35 1.27
CA ILE A 114 -15.52 -7.55 2.65
C ILE A 114 -14.01 -7.34 2.74
N GLY A 115 -13.23 -7.97 1.86
CA GLY A 115 -11.78 -7.78 1.84
C GLY A 115 -11.40 -6.33 1.55
N GLY A 116 -11.99 -5.72 0.51
CA GLY A 116 -11.73 -4.32 0.16
C GLY A 116 -12.09 -3.34 1.29
N THR A 117 -13.21 -3.54 1.98
CA THR A 117 -13.58 -2.70 3.13
C THR A 117 -12.62 -2.89 4.32
N LEU A 118 -12.22 -4.13 4.64
CA LEU A 118 -11.23 -4.37 5.70
C LEU A 118 -9.89 -3.68 5.40
N VAL A 119 -9.41 -3.73 4.15
CA VAL A 119 -8.20 -3.01 3.76
C VAL A 119 -8.39 -1.50 3.85
N GLY A 120 -9.51 -0.98 3.37
CA GLY A 120 -9.83 0.45 3.40
C GLY A 120 -9.93 1.03 4.81
N LEU A 121 -10.32 0.23 5.80
CA LEU A 121 -10.39 0.64 7.20
C LEU A 121 -9.08 0.45 7.96
N SER A 122 -8.38 -0.67 7.70
CA SER A 122 -7.18 -1.04 8.47
C SER A 122 -5.92 -0.32 8.01
N LEU A 123 -5.75 -0.11 6.70
CA LEU A 123 -4.53 0.49 6.14
C LEU A 123 -4.28 1.93 6.64
N PRO A 124 -5.29 2.83 6.69
CA PRO A 124 -5.11 4.15 7.30
C PRO A 124 -4.69 4.04 8.76
N MET A 125 -5.32 3.15 9.55
CA MET A 125 -4.96 2.99 10.95
C MET A 125 -3.49 2.57 11.14
N PHE A 126 -3.02 1.56 10.40
CA PHE A 126 -1.62 1.12 10.51
C PHE A 126 -0.64 2.19 10.04
N ASN A 127 -0.99 2.93 8.98
CA ASN A 127 -0.16 4.03 8.51
C ASN A 127 -0.10 5.20 9.48
N MET A 128 -1.21 5.54 10.14
CA MET A 128 -1.23 6.58 11.16
C MET A 128 -0.32 6.21 12.34
N ILE A 129 -0.41 4.97 12.82
CA ILE A 129 0.46 4.47 13.89
C ILE A 129 1.93 4.56 13.45
N ASN A 130 2.23 4.19 12.21
CA ASN A 130 3.60 4.27 11.69
C ASN A 130 4.12 5.71 11.61
N LEU A 131 3.30 6.66 11.15
CA LEU A 131 3.68 8.07 11.08
C LEU A 131 3.98 8.68 12.45
N LEU A 132 3.22 8.30 13.48
CA LEU A 132 3.47 8.72 14.87
C LEU A 132 4.80 8.23 15.44
N LEU A 133 5.44 7.23 14.82
CA LEU A 133 6.75 6.71 15.21
C LEU A 133 7.91 7.35 14.43
N VAL A 134 7.62 8.13 13.40
CA VAL A 134 8.61 8.87 12.60
C VAL A 134 8.68 10.30 13.13
N ARG A 135 9.86 10.92 13.01
CA ARG A 135 10.04 12.31 13.39
C ARG A 135 9.10 13.21 12.58
N ASP A 136 8.41 14.13 13.26
CA ASP A 136 7.58 15.12 12.59
C ASP A 136 8.47 16.04 11.72
N PRO A 137 8.25 16.08 10.38
CA PRO A 137 8.99 16.97 9.51
C PRO A 137 8.55 18.44 9.61
N LEU A 138 7.47 18.75 10.34
CA LEU A 138 6.94 20.11 10.55
C LEU A 138 7.46 20.78 11.84
N GLU A 139 8.21 20.05 12.68
CA GLU A 139 8.90 20.54 13.90
C GLU A 139 10.40 20.77 13.69
#